data_AF-A0A2V8PPD1-F1
#
_entry.id   AF-A0A2V8PPD1-F1
#
_cell.length_a   1.000
_cell.length_b   1.000
_cell.length_c   1.000
_cell.angle_alpha   90.00
_cell.angle_beta   90.00
_cell.angle_gamma   90.00
#
_symmetry.space_group_name_H-M   'P 1'
#
loop_
_entity.id
_entity.type
_entity.pdbx_description
1 polymer ?
#
loop_
_entity_poly.entity_id
_entity_poly.type
_entity_poly.pdbx_seq_one_letter_code
_entity_poly.pdbx_strand_id
1 'polypeptide(L)'
;MFSGEQTYLFDVTINGDTNLEVGERFFVNVNNVSGAAIQKGLGIATILTDDPPVVISEFRTRGPNGANDEFIEIYNSTDSPIDISGWKIKGSNSSGTVATRVTVNNNTTLPARGHLLATNSTSYSGSVSGDQTYTNGITNDGGIALTTPDDLVLDQAGMSVGSEFKEGTTLAPLSGDTNHSYERKPGGFQGSTQDTDDNN
;
A
#
# COMPACT_ATOMS: atom_id res chain seq x y z
N MET A 1 3.91 -34.01 34.22
CA MET A 1 5.36 -34.25 34.39
C MET A 1 5.90 -34.64 33.02
N PHE A 2 6.70 -33.79 32.39
CA PHE A 2 7.32 -34.10 31.10
C PHE A 2 8.73 -34.61 31.38
N SER A 3 8.93 -35.92 31.28
CA SER A 3 10.26 -36.53 31.36
C SER A 3 10.78 -36.75 29.94
N GLY A 4 11.76 -35.96 29.52
CA GLY A 4 12.53 -36.18 28.27
C GLY A 4 12.23 -35.25 27.09
N GLU A 5 11.19 -34.43 27.14
CA GLU A 5 10.88 -33.44 26.10
C GLU A 5 11.86 -32.24 26.20
N GLN A 6 12.67 -32.03 25.16
CA GLN A 6 13.63 -30.92 25.06
C GLN A 6 13.15 -29.79 24.13
N THR A 7 11.96 -29.95 23.54
CA THR A 7 11.36 -29.00 22.60
C THR A 7 9.96 -28.65 23.07
N TYR A 8 9.63 -27.37 23.08
CA TYR A 8 8.29 -26.90 23.36
C TYR A 8 7.92 -25.85 22.31
N LEU A 9 6.77 -26.05 21.67
CA LEU A 9 6.22 -25.10 20.72
C LEU A 9 5.18 -24.23 21.43
N PHE A 10 5.19 -22.96 21.11
CA PHE A 10 4.17 -22.01 21.52
C PHE A 10 3.92 -21.06 20.36
N ASP A 11 2.68 -20.59 20.27
CA ASP A 11 2.29 -19.64 19.23
C ASP A 11 2.60 -18.21 19.68
N VAL A 12 3.13 -17.41 18.76
CA VAL A 12 3.26 -15.97 18.92
C VAL A 12 2.23 -15.35 18.00
N THR A 13 1.19 -14.74 18.57
CA THR A 13 0.25 -13.93 17.80
C THR A 13 0.89 -12.59 17.51
N ILE A 14 1.10 -12.31 16.23
CA ILE A 14 1.44 -10.97 15.75
C ILE A 14 0.11 -10.25 15.56
N ASN A 15 -0.10 -9.18 16.32
CA ASN A 15 -1.21 -8.28 16.07
C ASN A 15 -0.67 -7.20 15.13
N GLY A 16 -0.97 -7.33 13.85
CA GLY A 16 -0.66 -6.26 12.91
C GLY A 16 -1.35 -4.98 13.38
N ASP A 17 -0.63 -3.87 13.30
CA ASP A 17 -1.27 -2.58 13.23
C ASP A 17 -1.01 -1.96 11.86
N THR A 18 -0.93 -0.65 11.77
CA THR A 18 -0.94 0.10 10.51
C THR A 18 0.14 1.17 10.51
N ASN A 19 0.95 1.21 11.56
CA ASN A 19 2.14 2.02 11.64
C ASN A 19 3.25 1.24 10.95
N LEU A 20 3.96 1.90 10.04
CA LEU A 20 5.14 1.31 9.44
C LEU A 20 6.15 0.89 10.52
N GLU A 21 6.35 -0.42 10.64
CA GLU A 21 7.30 -1.01 11.56
C GLU A 21 8.48 -1.58 10.79
N VAL A 22 9.70 -1.13 11.11
CA VAL A 22 10.89 -1.86 10.65
C VAL A 22 10.94 -3.21 11.36
N GLY A 23 11.39 -4.26 10.66
CA GLY A 23 11.37 -5.62 11.22
C GLY A 23 11.90 -5.69 12.66
N GLU A 24 11.09 -6.26 13.55
CA GLU A 24 11.33 -6.26 14.98
C GLU A 24 12.02 -7.53 15.46
N ARG A 25 12.74 -7.45 16.58
CA ARG A 25 13.30 -8.65 17.23
C ARG A 25 12.43 -9.07 18.40
N PHE A 26 11.87 -10.26 18.28
CA PHE A 26 11.15 -10.93 19.36
C PHE A 26 12.11 -11.86 20.13
N PHE A 27 12.16 -11.69 21.46
CA PHE A 27 13.05 -12.45 22.33
C PHE A 27 12.26 -13.39 23.23
N VAL A 28 12.74 -14.64 23.32
CA VAL A 28 12.14 -15.68 24.15
C VAL A 28 13.18 -16.14 25.16
N ASN A 29 12.95 -15.87 26.44
CA ASN A 29 13.83 -16.28 27.51
C ASN A 29 13.27 -17.50 28.24
N VAL A 30 14.03 -18.59 28.26
CA VAL A 30 13.77 -19.77 29.07
C VAL A 30 14.36 -19.52 30.47
N ASN A 31 13.49 -19.37 31.47
CA ASN A 31 13.87 -19.12 32.86
C ASN A 31 13.22 -20.15 33.81
N ASN A 32 13.66 -20.18 35.08
CA ASN A 32 13.12 -21.05 36.14
C ASN A 32 13.20 -22.56 35.83
N VAL A 33 14.22 -22.99 35.09
CA VAL A 33 14.47 -24.41 34.83
C VAL A 33 15.04 -25.06 36.09
N SER A 34 14.41 -26.15 36.54
CA SER A 34 14.84 -26.95 37.68
C SER A 34 15.16 -28.37 37.23
N GLY A 35 16.25 -28.96 37.76
CA GLY A 35 16.65 -30.33 37.44
C GLY A 35 17.31 -30.53 36.06
N ALA A 36 17.58 -29.45 35.31
CA ALA A 36 18.29 -29.48 34.03
C ALA A 36 19.17 -28.23 33.85
N ALA A 37 20.24 -28.35 33.05
CA ALA A 37 21.07 -27.23 32.66
C ALA A 37 20.52 -26.58 31.38
N ILE A 38 20.44 -25.25 31.36
CA ILE A 38 20.06 -24.49 30.17
C ILE A 38 21.30 -24.31 29.28
N GLN A 39 21.35 -24.97 28.12
CA GLN A 39 22.44 -24.79 27.16
C GLN A 39 22.22 -23.56 26.25
N LYS A 40 20.97 -23.28 25.87
CA LYS A 40 20.56 -22.11 25.11
C LYS A 40 19.24 -21.56 25.66
N GLY A 41 19.34 -20.52 26.48
CA GLY A 41 18.17 -19.91 27.14
C GLY A 41 17.46 -18.84 26.32
N LEU A 42 18.06 -18.41 25.21
CA LEU A 42 17.54 -17.32 24.37
C LEU A 42 17.14 -17.82 22.99
N GLY A 43 15.85 -17.70 22.68
CA GLY A 43 15.32 -17.69 21.31
C GLY A 43 15.26 -16.26 20.79
N ILE A 44 15.66 -16.06 19.54
CA ILE A 44 15.51 -14.78 18.83
C ILE A 44 14.74 -15.08 17.56
N ALA A 45 13.65 -14.38 17.34
CA ALA A 45 12.91 -14.35 16.09
C ALA A 45 12.92 -12.92 15.54
N THR A 46 12.81 -12.80 14.22
CA THR A 46 12.58 -11.52 13.55
C THR A 46 11.15 -11.52 13.04
N ILE A 47 10.37 -10.53 13.47
CA ILE A 47 9.10 -10.20 12.85
C ILE A 47 9.44 -9.34 11.64
N LEU A 48 9.05 -9.75 10.45
CA LEU A 48 9.27 -8.96 9.25
C LEU A 48 8.17 -7.90 9.15
N THR A 49 8.52 -6.74 8.59
CA THR A 49 7.52 -5.75 8.18
C THR A 49 6.59 -6.39 7.16
N ASP A 50 5.29 -6.23 7.37
CA ASP A 50 4.22 -6.58 6.44
C ASP A 50 3.66 -5.36 5.70
N ASP A 51 4.02 -4.14 6.10
CA ASP A 51 3.61 -2.91 5.43
C ASP A 51 4.36 -2.68 4.09
N PRO A 52 3.65 -2.34 3.00
CA PRO A 52 4.30 -1.95 1.76
C PRO A 52 5.08 -0.64 1.93
N PRO A 53 6.32 -0.54 1.41
CA PRO A 53 7.17 0.64 1.59
C PRO A 53 6.71 1.84 0.74
N VAL A 54 5.80 1.60 -0.22
CA VAL A 54 5.20 2.63 -1.06
C VAL A 54 3.73 2.28 -1.24
N VAL A 55 2.87 3.27 -1.04
CA VAL A 55 1.42 3.15 -1.07
C VAL A 55 0.81 4.15 -2.04
N ILE A 56 -0.40 3.88 -2.53
CA ILE A 56 -1.32 4.83 -3.13
C ILE A 56 -1.80 5.76 -2.01
N SER A 57 -1.32 6.99 -1.99
CA SER A 57 -1.65 7.97 -0.95
C SER A 57 -2.97 8.69 -1.22
N GLU A 58 -3.26 8.97 -2.49
CA GLU A 58 -4.46 9.69 -2.88
C GLU A 58 -4.84 9.34 -4.32
N PHE A 59 -6.14 9.30 -4.63
CA PHE A 59 -6.58 9.20 -6.02
C PHE A 59 -7.95 9.85 -6.25
N ARG A 60 -8.18 10.17 -7.52
CA ARG A 60 -9.46 10.69 -8.01
C ARG A 60 -9.74 10.15 -9.40
N THR A 61 -10.94 9.62 -9.60
CA THR A 61 -11.43 9.07 -10.87
C THR A 61 -12.30 10.02 -11.69
N ARG A 62 -12.67 11.16 -11.11
CA ARG A 62 -13.35 12.28 -11.78
C ARG A 62 -13.31 13.54 -10.93
N GLY A 63 -13.42 14.70 -11.54
CA GLY A 63 -13.33 15.98 -10.83
C GLY A 63 -14.03 17.13 -11.55
N PRO A 64 -13.78 18.39 -11.14
CA PRO A 64 -14.37 19.59 -11.70
C PRO A 64 -14.33 19.72 -13.22
N ASN A 65 -13.30 19.17 -13.86
CA ASN A 65 -13.15 19.18 -15.32
C ASN A 65 -13.69 17.90 -15.99
N GLY A 66 -14.56 17.14 -15.31
CA GLY A 66 -15.29 16.00 -15.84
C GLY A 66 -14.65 14.64 -15.59
N ALA A 67 -15.09 13.64 -16.37
CA ALA A 67 -14.76 12.23 -16.15
C ALA A 67 -13.27 11.86 -16.38
N ASN A 68 -12.48 12.72 -17.01
CA ASN A 68 -11.04 12.50 -17.15
C ASN A 68 -10.23 13.36 -16.16
N ASP A 69 -10.87 14.13 -15.29
CA ASP A 69 -10.17 14.95 -14.29
C ASP A 69 -9.68 14.09 -13.12
N GLU A 70 -8.59 13.39 -13.40
CA GLU A 70 -8.12 12.27 -12.60
C GLU A 70 -6.67 12.44 -12.19
N PHE A 71 -6.35 11.85 -11.05
CA PHE A 71 -4.98 11.65 -10.63
C PHE A 71 -4.84 10.41 -9.74
N ILE A 72 -3.62 9.91 -9.64
CA ILE A 72 -3.18 8.93 -8.67
C ILE A 72 -1.88 9.47 -8.09
N GLU A 73 -1.79 9.52 -6.77
CA GLU A 73 -0.58 9.85 -6.04
C GLU A 73 -0.08 8.59 -5.33
N ILE A 74 1.22 8.35 -5.39
CA ILE A 74 1.90 7.34 -4.57
C ILE A 74 2.90 8.00 -3.64
N TYR A 75 3.12 7.39 -2.47
CA TYR A 75 3.94 7.92 -1.40
C TYR A 75 4.92 6.87 -0.88
N ASN A 76 6.18 7.24 -0.72
CA ASN A 76 7.20 6.42 -0.06
C ASN A 76 7.11 6.61 1.46
N SER A 77 6.64 5.58 2.16
CA SER A 77 6.47 5.59 3.61
C SER A 77 7.78 5.40 4.38
N THR A 78 8.90 5.16 3.70
CA THR A 78 10.19 4.92 4.35
C THR A 78 11.02 6.19 4.52
N ASP A 79 12.03 6.10 5.40
CA ASP A 79 13.04 7.16 5.59
C ASP A 79 14.22 7.05 4.60
N SER A 80 14.07 6.27 3.52
CA SER A 80 15.10 6.09 2.50
C SER A 80 14.51 6.21 1.10
N PRO A 81 15.27 6.70 0.11
CA PRO A 81 14.82 6.73 -1.28
C PRO A 81 14.62 5.30 -1.82
N ILE A 82 13.59 5.11 -2.66
CA ILE A 82 13.28 3.83 -3.30
C ILE A 82 13.35 3.99 -4.82
N ASP A 83 14.04 3.08 -5.49
CA ASP A 83 13.98 2.98 -6.96
C ASP A 83 12.66 2.35 -7.37
N ILE A 84 11.83 3.13 -8.06
CA ILE A 84 10.51 2.73 -8.55
C ILE A 84 10.50 2.60 -10.08
N SER A 85 11.67 2.52 -10.72
CA SER A 85 11.80 2.36 -12.16
C SER A 85 11.00 1.16 -12.68
N GLY A 86 10.15 1.39 -13.68
CA GLY A 86 9.34 0.35 -14.29
C GLY A 86 8.16 -0.16 -13.45
N TRP A 87 7.97 0.35 -12.23
CA TRP A 87 6.75 0.10 -11.46
C TRP A 87 5.53 0.61 -12.24
N LYS A 88 4.36 0.07 -11.94
CA LYS A 88 3.15 0.36 -12.72
C LYS A 88 2.02 0.82 -11.82
N ILE A 89 1.27 1.79 -12.31
CA ILE A 89 -0.07 2.09 -11.81
C ILE A 89 -1.05 1.46 -12.80
N LYS A 90 -1.87 0.55 -12.31
CA LYS A 90 -2.84 -0.21 -13.10
C LYS A 90 -4.25 0.17 -12.65
N GLY A 91 -5.20 0.12 -13.57
CA GLY A 91 -6.61 0.31 -13.27
C GLY A 91 -7.44 -0.86 -13.76
N SER A 92 -8.44 -1.27 -12.98
CA SER A 92 -9.46 -2.24 -13.38
C SER A 92 -10.83 -1.58 -13.49
N ASN A 93 -11.71 -2.10 -14.35
CA ASN A 93 -13.14 -1.74 -14.32
C ASN A 93 -13.93 -2.64 -13.35
N SER A 94 -15.21 -2.35 -13.15
CA SER A 94 -16.13 -3.12 -12.31
C SER A 94 -16.43 -4.55 -12.81
N SER A 95 -15.86 -4.97 -13.94
CA SER A 95 -15.93 -6.34 -14.46
C SER A 95 -14.56 -7.06 -14.41
N GLY A 96 -13.57 -6.49 -13.72
CA GLY A 96 -12.24 -7.07 -13.55
C GLY A 96 -11.30 -6.91 -14.75
N THR A 97 -11.67 -6.12 -15.76
CA THR A 97 -10.78 -5.86 -16.91
C THR A 97 -9.68 -4.89 -16.50
N VAL A 98 -8.42 -5.33 -16.59
CA VAL A 98 -7.23 -4.59 -16.16
C VAL A 98 -6.51 -3.92 -17.34
N ALA A 99 -6.00 -2.71 -17.12
CA ALA A 99 -5.08 -2.02 -18.02
C ALA A 99 -4.03 -1.20 -17.24
N THR A 100 -2.80 -1.12 -17.77
CA THR A 100 -1.76 -0.23 -17.23
C THR A 100 -2.07 1.22 -17.59
N ARG A 101 -1.99 2.12 -16.60
CA ARG A 101 -2.18 3.57 -16.76
C ARG A 101 -0.85 4.28 -16.84
N VAL A 102 0.06 3.92 -15.94
CA VAL A 102 1.42 4.44 -15.90
C VAL A 102 2.39 3.27 -15.83
N THR A 103 3.47 3.35 -16.60
CA THR A 103 4.73 2.67 -16.28
C THR A 103 5.71 3.76 -15.91
N VAL A 104 6.22 3.70 -14.69
CA VAL A 104 7.15 4.68 -14.15
C VAL A 104 8.41 4.66 -14.99
N ASN A 105 8.88 5.85 -15.39
CA ASN A 105 10.04 5.98 -16.26
C ASN A 105 11.28 5.33 -15.62
N ASN A 106 12.18 4.79 -16.44
CA ASN A 106 13.46 4.28 -15.94
C ASN A 106 14.28 5.40 -15.28
N ASN A 107 15.08 5.02 -14.28
CA ASN A 107 15.88 5.93 -13.45
C ASN A 107 15.03 6.89 -12.60
N THR A 108 13.87 6.42 -12.14
CA THR A 108 13.03 7.19 -11.22
C THR A 108 13.24 6.70 -9.80
N THR A 109 13.76 7.59 -8.95
CA THR A 109 13.88 7.35 -7.52
C THR A 109 12.85 8.18 -6.78
N LEU A 110 11.97 7.52 -6.04
CA LEU A 110 11.03 8.18 -5.13
C LEU A 110 11.75 8.54 -3.83
N PRO A 111 11.91 9.83 -3.49
CA PRO A 111 12.62 10.24 -2.27
C PRO A 111 11.99 9.65 -1.01
N ALA A 112 12.76 9.58 0.07
CA ALA A 112 12.22 9.31 1.40
C ALA A 112 11.09 10.29 1.70
N ARG A 113 9.94 9.79 2.18
CA ARG A 113 8.74 10.62 2.44
C ARG A 113 8.29 11.43 1.22
N GLY A 114 8.64 10.98 0.01
CA GLY A 114 8.36 11.66 -1.26
C GLY A 114 7.12 11.11 -1.94
N HIS A 115 6.56 11.91 -2.84
CA HIS A 115 5.38 11.57 -3.64
C HIS A 115 5.72 11.51 -5.12
N LEU A 116 4.95 10.72 -5.87
CA LEU A 116 4.87 10.82 -7.33
C LEU A 116 3.40 10.99 -7.69
N LEU A 117 3.10 12.07 -8.40
CA LEU A 117 1.77 12.43 -8.87
C LEU A 117 1.61 12.06 -10.35
N ALA A 118 0.72 11.12 -10.64
CA ALA A 118 0.30 10.77 -11.99
C ALA A 118 -1.04 11.45 -12.31
N THR A 119 -1.09 12.26 -13.38
CA THR A 119 -2.32 12.99 -13.78
C THR A 119 -2.81 12.60 -15.16
N ASN A 120 -4.12 12.63 -15.40
CA ASN A 120 -4.63 12.41 -16.75
C ASN A 120 -4.35 13.64 -17.64
N SER A 121 -3.63 13.46 -18.74
CA SER A 121 -3.27 14.58 -19.63
C SER A 121 -4.45 15.12 -20.46
N THR A 122 -5.58 14.41 -20.49
CA THR A 122 -6.80 14.87 -21.16
C THR A 122 -7.47 15.99 -20.36
N SER A 123 -7.42 15.88 -19.04
CA SER A 123 -8.06 16.83 -18.12
C SER A 123 -7.45 16.66 -16.73
N TYR A 124 -7.10 17.76 -16.09
CA TYR A 124 -6.69 17.76 -14.68
C TYR A 124 -6.90 19.16 -14.11
N SER A 125 -7.63 19.26 -13.00
CA SER A 125 -7.97 20.54 -12.36
C SER A 125 -7.06 20.93 -11.20
N GLY A 126 -6.10 20.07 -10.82
CA GLY A 126 -5.19 20.37 -9.72
C GLY A 126 -4.14 21.43 -10.08
N SER A 127 -3.57 22.05 -9.04
CA SER A 127 -2.60 23.14 -9.19
C SER A 127 -1.14 22.68 -9.30
N VAL A 128 -0.85 21.46 -8.85
CA VAL A 128 0.48 20.84 -8.92
C VAL A 128 0.57 20.06 -10.23
N SER A 129 1.60 20.30 -11.04
CA SER A 129 1.80 19.52 -12.27
C SER A 129 2.13 18.07 -11.91
N GLY A 130 1.55 17.11 -12.63
CA GLY A 130 1.92 15.71 -12.48
C GLY A 130 3.38 15.47 -12.86
N ASP A 131 4.05 14.61 -12.10
CA ASP A 131 5.40 14.11 -12.41
C ASP A 131 5.38 13.22 -13.66
N GLN A 132 4.29 12.47 -13.84
CA GLN A 132 4.00 11.72 -15.06
C GLN A 132 2.52 11.85 -15.44
N THR A 133 2.23 11.57 -16.71
CA THR A 133 0.87 11.64 -17.23
C THR A 133 0.42 10.33 -17.85
N TYR A 134 -0.89 10.12 -17.87
CA TYR A 134 -1.55 9.04 -18.61
C TYR A 134 -2.78 9.59 -19.36
N THR A 135 -3.31 8.85 -20.33
CA THR A 135 -4.47 9.31 -21.14
C THR A 135 -5.73 8.50 -20.90
N ASN A 136 -5.59 7.18 -20.75
CA ASN A 136 -6.73 6.30 -20.56
C ASN A 136 -7.16 6.39 -19.09
N GLY A 137 -8.38 6.85 -18.83
CA GLY A 137 -8.86 7.08 -17.47
C GLY A 137 -9.31 5.85 -16.69
N ILE A 138 -9.33 5.96 -15.37
CA ILE A 138 -9.78 4.93 -14.43
C ILE A 138 -11.31 4.97 -14.40
N THR A 139 -11.97 3.81 -14.33
CA THR A 139 -13.44 3.85 -14.23
C THR A 139 -13.86 4.31 -12.84
N ASN A 140 -14.93 5.10 -12.77
CA ASN A 140 -15.44 5.66 -11.51
C ASN A 140 -15.88 4.60 -10.48
N ASP A 141 -16.13 3.38 -10.94
CA ASP A 141 -16.52 2.20 -10.18
C ASP A 141 -15.43 1.10 -10.22
N GLY A 142 -14.21 1.47 -10.62
CA GLY A 142 -13.10 0.57 -10.86
C GLY A 142 -12.25 0.26 -9.64
N GLY A 143 -11.02 -0.15 -9.90
CA GLY A 143 -9.97 -0.34 -8.90
C GLY A 143 -8.63 0.15 -9.44
N ILE A 144 -7.69 0.40 -8.54
CA ILE A 144 -6.34 0.88 -8.83
C ILE A 144 -5.36 -0.04 -8.10
N ALA A 145 -4.25 -0.37 -8.72
CA ALA A 145 -3.14 -1.05 -8.06
C ALA A 145 -1.81 -0.41 -8.40
N LEU A 146 -0.93 -0.36 -7.41
CA LEU A 146 0.49 -0.15 -7.56
C LEU A 146 1.17 -1.51 -7.66
N THR A 147 1.99 -1.71 -8.70
CA THR A 147 2.72 -2.97 -8.89
C THR A 147 4.19 -2.74 -9.16
N THR A 148 4.99 -3.74 -8.82
CA THR A 148 6.36 -3.88 -9.33
C THR A 148 6.38 -4.05 -10.86
N PRO A 149 7.55 -4.04 -11.52
CA PRO A 149 7.65 -4.23 -12.96
C PRO A 149 7.16 -5.60 -13.45
N ASP A 150 7.22 -6.62 -12.59
CA ASP A 150 6.75 -8.00 -12.82
C ASP A 150 5.31 -8.24 -12.37
N ASP A 151 4.54 -7.16 -12.13
CA ASP A 151 3.11 -7.20 -11.78
C ASP A 151 2.78 -7.78 -10.40
N LEU A 152 3.75 -7.87 -9.47
CA LEU A 152 3.43 -8.08 -8.06
C LEU A 152 2.69 -6.84 -7.52
N VAL A 153 1.49 -7.04 -6.98
CA VAL A 153 0.71 -5.97 -6.33
C VAL A 153 1.40 -5.61 -5.02
N LEU A 154 1.71 -4.32 -4.87
CA LEU A 154 2.24 -3.73 -3.65
C LEU A 154 1.15 -3.10 -2.81
N ASP A 155 0.15 -2.51 -3.48
CA ASP A 155 -0.97 -1.81 -2.85
C ASP A 155 -2.11 -1.71 -3.87
N GLN A 156 -3.36 -1.66 -3.41
CA GLN A 156 -4.55 -1.57 -4.24
C GLN A 156 -5.77 -0.98 -3.51
N ALA A 157 -6.61 -0.27 -4.26
CA ALA A 157 -7.89 0.21 -3.77
C ALA A 157 -9.01 -0.02 -4.78
N GLY A 158 -10.25 -0.23 -4.31
CA GLY A 158 -11.38 -0.59 -5.17
C GLY A 158 -12.72 -0.03 -4.75
N MET A 159 -13.55 0.35 -5.73
CA MET A 159 -14.88 0.92 -5.54
C MET A 159 -16.04 -0.02 -5.91
N SER A 160 -15.73 -1.24 -6.33
CA SER A 160 -16.72 -2.24 -6.73
C SER A 160 -16.26 -3.65 -6.39
N VAL A 161 -17.21 -4.52 -6.03
CA VAL A 161 -16.97 -5.94 -5.77
C VAL A 161 -16.40 -6.64 -7.01
N GLY A 162 -16.80 -6.19 -8.21
CA GLY A 162 -16.33 -6.77 -9.47
C GLY A 162 -15.01 -6.20 -9.97
N SER A 163 -14.43 -5.18 -9.31
CA SER A 163 -13.08 -4.71 -9.62
C SER A 163 -12.06 -5.81 -9.34
N GLU A 164 -11.02 -5.90 -10.18
CA GLU A 164 -9.91 -6.83 -9.91
C GLU A 164 -9.16 -6.35 -8.66
N PHE A 165 -8.80 -5.07 -8.66
CA PHE A 165 -8.09 -4.42 -7.56
C PHE A 165 -9.09 -3.90 -6.53
N LYS A 166 -8.95 -4.39 -5.30
CA LYS A 166 -9.74 -3.99 -4.13
C LYS A 166 -9.15 -4.62 -2.87
N GLU A 167 -9.19 -3.89 -1.78
CA GLU A 167 -8.94 -4.41 -0.43
C GLU A 167 -10.20 -4.37 0.42
N GLY A 168 -10.28 -5.24 1.44
CA GLY A 168 -11.40 -5.28 2.39
C GLY A 168 -12.78 -4.85 1.88
N THR A 169 -13.33 -3.81 2.49
CA THR A 169 -14.60 -3.18 2.10
C THR A 169 -14.36 -2.20 0.96
N THR A 170 -15.15 -2.29 -0.11
CA THR A 170 -15.02 -1.38 -1.26
C THR A 170 -15.41 0.05 -0.91
N LEU A 171 -14.67 1.01 -1.44
CA LEU A 171 -15.02 2.42 -1.44
C LEU A 171 -16.31 2.69 -2.21
N ALA A 172 -16.95 3.83 -1.93
CA ALA A 172 -18.04 4.29 -2.77
C ALA A 172 -17.49 4.79 -4.13
N PRO A 173 -18.16 4.51 -5.26
CA PRO A 173 -17.80 5.14 -6.52
C PRO A 173 -17.89 6.67 -6.46
N LEU A 174 -16.89 7.39 -6.98
CA LEU A 174 -16.99 8.84 -7.12
C LEU A 174 -18.07 9.19 -8.16
N SER A 175 -18.97 10.10 -7.78
CA SER A 175 -20.05 10.56 -8.65
C SER A 175 -20.18 12.08 -8.64
N GLY A 176 -20.59 12.65 -9.78
CA GLY A 176 -20.59 14.10 -9.99
C GLY A 176 -19.19 14.68 -10.23
N ASP A 177 -19.13 15.92 -10.68
CA ASP A 177 -17.88 16.61 -11.02
C ASP A 177 -17.45 17.56 -9.90
N THR A 178 -17.58 17.10 -8.65
CA THR A 178 -17.12 17.83 -7.46
C THR A 178 -15.63 17.64 -7.23
N ASN A 179 -14.96 18.60 -6.58
CA ASN A 179 -13.55 18.48 -6.23
C ASN A 179 -13.35 17.61 -4.98
N HIS A 180 -13.44 16.30 -5.11
CA HIS A 180 -13.16 15.34 -4.05
C HIS A 180 -12.29 14.19 -4.56
N SER A 181 -11.58 13.56 -3.64
CA SER A 181 -10.65 12.44 -3.85
C SER A 181 -10.79 11.45 -2.71
N TYR A 182 -10.25 10.25 -2.91
CA TYR A 182 -9.94 9.33 -1.82
C TYR A 182 -8.51 9.56 -1.38
N GLU A 183 -8.33 9.74 -0.09
CA GLU A 183 -7.04 9.94 0.54
C GLU A 183 -6.85 8.85 1.60
N ARG A 184 -5.66 8.25 1.61
CA ARG A 184 -5.26 7.28 2.61
C ARG A 184 -5.16 7.98 3.98
N LYS A 185 -5.49 7.27 5.06
CA LYS A 185 -5.44 7.82 6.42
C LYS A 185 -4.01 8.19 6.84
N PRO A 186 -3.83 9.06 7.86
CA PRO A 186 -4.85 9.82 8.60
C PRO A 186 -5.54 10.94 7.80
N GLY A 187 -4.97 11.35 6.67
CA GLY A 187 -5.49 12.34 5.74
C GLY A 187 -5.22 13.80 6.13
N GLY A 188 -5.39 14.70 5.17
CA GLY A 188 -5.25 16.15 5.33
C GLY A 188 -3.88 16.57 5.89
N PHE A 189 -3.87 17.51 6.84
CA PHE A 189 -2.62 18.02 7.43
C PHE A 189 -1.84 16.99 8.26
N GLN A 190 -2.44 15.83 8.53
CA GLN A 190 -1.80 14.74 9.28
C GLN A 190 -1.05 13.76 8.36
N GLY A 191 -1.16 13.92 7.03
CA GLY A 191 -0.49 13.11 6.02
C GLY A 191 -1.31 11.88 5.58
N SER A 192 -0.95 11.28 4.46
CA SER A 192 -1.75 10.26 3.75
C SER A 192 -1.00 8.92 3.65
N THR A 193 -0.54 8.39 4.78
CA THR A 193 0.59 7.46 4.83
C THR A 193 0.28 6.06 5.36
N GLN A 194 -0.94 5.80 5.83
CA GLN A 194 -1.29 4.62 6.61
C GLN A 194 -1.95 3.54 5.74
N ASP A 195 -1.27 2.43 5.51
CA ASP A 195 -1.92 1.24 4.96
C ASP A 195 -2.66 0.48 6.04
N THR A 196 -3.89 0.08 5.77
CA THR A 196 -4.74 -0.63 6.73
C THR A 196 -5.19 -1.99 6.21
N ASP A 197 -4.69 -2.39 5.03
CA ASP A 197 -5.16 -3.54 4.25
C ASP A 197 -6.70 -3.52 4.03
N ASP A 198 -7.33 -2.35 4.17
CA ASP A 198 -8.75 -2.10 4.01
C ASP A 198 -8.93 -0.71 3.38
N ASN A 199 -9.97 -0.54 2.54
CA ASN A 199 -10.24 0.78 1.97
C ASN A 199 -11.04 1.70 2.92
N ASN A 200 -11.00 1.49 4.24
CA ASN A 200 -11.79 2.25 5.21
C ASN A 200 -10.99 3.29 5.96
#